data_AF-A0A519TKM2-F1
#
_entry.id   AF-A0A519TKM2-F1
#
_cell.length_a   1.000
_cell.length_b   1.000
_cell.length_c   1.000
_cell.angle_alpha   90.00
_cell.angle_beta   90.00
_cell.angle_gamma   90.00
#
_symmetry.space_group_name_H-M   'P 1'
#
loop_
_entity.id
_entity.type
_entity.pdbx_description
1 polymer ?
#
loop_
_entity_poly.entity_id
_entity_poly.type
_entity_poly.pdbx_seq_one_letter_code
_entity_poly.pdbx_strand_id
1 'polypeptide(L)'
;MKKFSTLSALAVMTLGALTAQAQFTVDGTLGTTEVGTGTGKYQLVGTYTNAHSVTDRGLKALYMGTTATTLNIMVVASPEQTGYSHLVLYLDMPNKTGIAAGTPLPGSSNGGSPLQQKPTMDMPTTDYGFRITMSPLNDANNVMYLSRVDYTATATPNVYAETGMGSTR
;
A
#
# COMPACT_ATOMS: atom_id res chain seq x y z
N MET A 1 50.98 20.71 -16.17
CA MET A 1 49.63 21.03 -16.69
C MET A 1 48.64 19.92 -16.27
N LYS A 2 47.43 20.29 -15.80
CA LYS A 2 46.16 19.51 -15.77
C LYS A 2 45.78 18.53 -14.63
N LYS A 3 46.49 18.38 -13.51
CA LYS A 3 46.07 17.43 -12.44
C LYS A 3 44.99 17.94 -11.48
N PHE A 4 44.97 19.25 -11.20
CA PHE A 4 43.98 19.85 -10.29
C PHE A 4 42.56 19.90 -10.89
N SER A 5 42.44 19.99 -12.21
CA SER A 5 41.16 20.09 -12.91
C SER A 5 40.29 18.83 -12.76
N THR A 6 40.93 17.67 -12.60
CA THR A 6 40.25 16.36 -12.60
C THR A 6 39.64 16.04 -11.23
N LEU A 7 40.26 16.52 -10.14
CA LEU A 7 39.78 16.26 -8.78
C LEU A 7 38.52 17.07 -8.46
N SER A 8 38.47 18.33 -8.94
CA SER A 8 37.32 19.22 -8.74
C SER A 8 36.07 18.73 -9.47
N ALA A 9 36.23 18.12 -10.65
CA ALA A 9 35.12 17.55 -11.42
C ALA A 9 34.49 16.34 -10.71
N LEU A 10 35.32 15.50 -10.06
CA LEU A 10 34.84 14.35 -9.29
C LEU A 10 34.05 14.79 -8.05
N ALA A 11 34.54 15.80 -7.32
CA ALA A 11 33.90 16.32 -6.12
C ALA A 11 32.51 16.92 -6.41
N VAL A 12 32.36 17.62 -7.54
CA VAL A 12 31.07 18.20 -7.97
C VAL A 12 30.10 17.10 -8.44
N MET A 13 30.58 16.03 -9.09
CA MET A 13 29.72 14.90 -9.46
C MET A 13 29.24 14.10 -8.25
N THR A 14 30.06 13.92 -7.21
CA THR A 14 29.64 13.23 -5.97
C THR A 14 28.64 14.02 -5.13
N LEU A 15 28.68 15.36 -5.17
CA LEU A 15 27.70 16.20 -4.46
C LEU A 15 26.37 16.30 -5.24
N GLY A 16 26.40 16.17 -6.57
CA GLY A 16 25.20 16.06 -7.40
C GLY A 16 24.51 14.69 -7.32
N ALA A 17 25.20 13.63 -6.91
CA ALA A 17 24.61 12.29 -6.76
C ALA A 17 23.69 12.15 -5.53
N LEU A 18 23.65 13.15 -4.66
CA LEU A 18 22.67 13.27 -3.57
C LEU A 18 21.36 13.89 -4.03
N THR A 19 21.12 14.03 -5.34
CA THR A 19 19.87 14.54 -5.90
C THR A 19 18.69 13.82 -5.27
N ALA A 20 17.93 14.59 -4.49
CA ALA A 20 16.54 14.41 -4.12
C ALA A 20 16.09 12.94 -4.15
N GLN A 21 16.12 12.29 -2.99
CA GLN A 21 15.31 11.08 -2.86
C GLN A 21 13.87 11.49 -3.19
N ALA A 22 13.36 10.93 -4.29
CA ALA A 22 11.97 10.96 -4.67
C ALA A 22 11.18 10.23 -3.56
N GLN A 23 10.95 10.93 -2.45
CA GLN A 23 10.28 10.42 -1.28
C GLN A 23 8.85 10.94 -1.29
N PHE A 24 7.91 10.02 -1.14
CA PHE A 24 6.53 10.36 -0.87
C PHE A 24 6.43 10.91 0.56
N THR A 25 5.73 12.02 0.75
CA THR A 25 5.35 12.45 2.08
C THR A 25 4.26 11.50 2.56
N VAL A 26 4.47 10.85 3.71
CA VAL A 26 3.51 9.90 4.28
C VAL A 26 2.78 10.61 5.42
N ASP A 27 2.07 11.69 5.10
CA ASP A 27 1.28 12.48 6.05
C ASP A 27 -0.24 12.26 5.90
N GLY A 28 -0.63 11.35 5.01
CA GLY A 28 -2.03 11.02 4.73
C GLY A 28 -2.75 12.05 3.86
N THR A 29 -2.07 13.09 3.39
CA THR A 29 -2.63 14.10 2.49
C THR A 29 -2.00 13.97 1.12
N LEU A 30 -2.81 13.98 0.06
CA LEU A 30 -2.27 14.00 -1.30
C LEU A 30 -1.97 15.43 -1.74
N GLY A 31 -0.70 15.85 -1.66
CA GLY A 31 -0.29 17.16 -2.14
C GLY A 31 -0.31 17.26 -3.67
N THR A 32 -0.66 18.42 -4.23
CA THR A 32 -0.61 18.66 -5.69
C THR A 32 0.80 18.49 -6.26
N THR A 33 1.83 18.75 -5.45
CA THR A 33 3.23 18.55 -5.80
C THR A 33 3.64 17.08 -5.83
N GLU A 34 2.86 16.19 -5.21
CA GLU A 34 3.14 14.74 -5.15
C GLU A 34 2.46 13.98 -6.27
N VAL A 35 1.44 14.58 -6.90
CA VAL A 35 0.73 13.99 -8.04
C VAL A 35 1.41 14.39 -9.34
N GLY A 36 1.58 13.44 -10.26
CA GLY A 36 2.14 13.71 -11.57
C GLY A 36 2.73 12.46 -12.23
N THR A 37 3.47 12.66 -13.31
CA THR A 37 4.12 11.56 -14.04
C THR A 37 5.55 11.33 -13.56
N GLY A 38 5.99 10.07 -13.55
CA GLY A 38 7.36 9.67 -13.27
C GLY A 38 7.62 9.16 -11.85
N THR A 39 8.88 8.82 -11.59
CA THR A 39 9.35 8.26 -10.31
C THR A 39 9.15 9.25 -9.17
N GLY A 40 8.63 8.78 -8.03
CA GLY A 40 8.35 9.63 -6.87
C GLY A 40 7.10 10.50 -7.01
N LYS A 41 6.22 10.20 -7.97
CA LYS A 41 4.92 10.84 -8.12
C LYS A 41 3.80 9.82 -8.03
N TYR A 42 2.71 10.21 -7.38
CA TYR A 42 1.48 9.46 -7.34
C TYR A 42 0.75 9.68 -8.66
N GLN A 43 0.38 8.59 -9.30
CA GLN A 43 -0.43 8.57 -10.49
C GLN A 43 -1.79 8.01 -10.13
N LEU A 44 -2.85 8.65 -10.63
CA LEU A 44 -4.21 8.14 -10.48
C LEU A 44 -4.33 6.85 -11.32
N VAL A 45 -4.62 5.74 -10.65
CA VAL A 45 -4.77 4.43 -11.27
C VAL A 45 -6.24 4.08 -11.49
N GLY A 46 -7.14 4.61 -10.65
CA GLY A 46 -8.56 4.42 -10.82
C GLY A 46 -9.41 5.34 -9.96
N THR A 47 -10.62 5.59 -10.42
CA THR A 47 -11.67 6.27 -9.68
C THR A 47 -12.88 5.35 -9.57
N TYR A 48 -13.58 5.46 -8.44
CA TYR A 48 -14.88 4.85 -8.28
C TYR A 48 -15.94 5.93 -8.51
N THR A 49 -16.81 5.71 -9.49
CA THR A 49 -17.80 6.71 -9.92
C THR A 49 -19.23 6.23 -9.72
N ASN A 50 -19.43 5.03 -9.18
CA ASN A 50 -20.76 4.50 -8.92
C ASN A 50 -21.36 5.11 -7.65
N ALA A 51 -22.65 4.92 -7.46
CA ALA A 51 -23.31 5.35 -6.24
C ALA A 51 -22.74 4.61 -5.02
N HIS A 52 -22.55 5.37 -3.95
CA HIS A 52 -22.22 4.86 -2.62
C HIS A 52 -23.48 4.66 -1.80
N SER A 53 -23.42 3.77 -0.81
CA SER A 53 -24.54 3.56 0.11
C SER A 53 -24.84 4.80 0.96
N VAL A 54 -23.81 5.65 1.17
CA VAL A 54 -23.93 6.98 1.77
C VAL A 54 -23.25 8.00 0.87
N THR A 55 -23.95 9.09 0.55
CA THR A 55 -23.46 10.18 -0.29
C THR A 55 -22.10 10.70 0.20
N ASP A 56 -21.18 10.94 -0.74
CA ASP A 56 -19.83 11.47 -0.52
C ASP A 56 -18.89 10.62 0.35
N ARG A 57 -19.27 9.38 0.67
CA ARG A 57 -18.46 8.42 1.44
C ARG A 57 -18.05 7.23 0.60
N GLY A 58 -17.12 6.41 1.11
CA GLY A 58 -16.64 5.21 0.42
C GLY A 58 -15.34 5.42 -0.33
N LEU A 59 -14.95 4.40 -1.10
CA LEU A 59 -13.77 4.43 -1.96
C LEU A 59 -13.97 5.45 -3.09
N LYS A 60 -13.03 6.39 -3.26
CA LYS A 60 -13.12 7.44 -4.29
C LYS A 60 -12.06 7.26 -5.36
N ALA A 61 -10.81 7.08 -4.95
CA ALA A 61 -9.68 7.02 -5.87
C ALA A 61 -8.55 6.15 -5.32
N LEU A 62 -7.82 5.54 -6.24
CA LEU A 62 -6.58 4.82 -5.99
C LEU A 62 -5.45 5.52 -6.72
N TYR A 63 -4.42 5.89 -5.96
CA TYR A 63 -3.18 6.42 -6.50
C TYR A 63 -2.05 5.44 -6.23
N MET A 64 -1.17 5.27 -7.21
CA MET A 64 0.04 4.46 -7.06
C MET A 64 1.25 5.25 -7.54
N GLY A 65 2.36 5.06 -6.86
CA GLY A 65 3.62 5.71 -7.20
C GLY A 65 4.78 4.78 -6.89
N THR A 66 5.78 4.78 -7.75
CA THR A 66 6.96 3.93 -7.57
C THR A 66 8.21 4.78 -7.36
N THR A 67 9.09 4.30 -6.51
CA THR A 67 10.49 4.71 -6.46
C THR A 67 11.37 3.57 -7.00
N ALA A 68 12.69 3.70 -6.93
CA ALA A 68 13.60 2.60 -7.25
C ALA A 68 13.42 1.38 -6.32
N THR A 69 12.89 1.57 -5.11
CA THR A 69 12.85 0.54 -4.06
C THR A 69 11.48 0.34 -3.43
N THR A 70 10.50 1.21 -3.72
CA THR A 70 9.18 1.17 -3.06
C THR A 70 8.04 1.30 -4.05
N LEU A 71 6.99 0.52 -3.82
CA LEU A 71 5.65 0.78 -4.31
C LEU A 71 4.88 1.52 -3.22
N ASN A 72 4.27 2.63 -3.58
CA ASN A 72 3.52 3.50 -2.68
C ASN A 72 2.09 3.52 -3.18
N ILE A 73 1.15 3.16 -2.31
CA ILE A 73 -0.27 3.05 -2.64
C ILE A 73 -0.99 4.02 -1.71
N MET A 74 -1.71 4.97 -2.30
CA MET A 74 -2.59 5.86 -1.56
C MET A 74 -4.03 5.57 -1.94
N VAL A 75 -4.83 5.21 -0.95
CA VAL A 75 -6.26 4.95 -1.09
C VAL A 75 -7.00 6.15 -0.54
N VAL A 76 -7.78 6.80 -1.39
CA VAL A 76 -8.71 7.86 -0.98
C VAL A 76 -10.07 7.21 -0.72
N ALA A 77 -10.39 7.01 0.56
CA ALA A 77 -11.65 6.41 0.96
C ALA A 77 -12.14 6.98 2.30
N SER A 78 -13.43 6.83 2.59
CA SER A 78 -13.99 7.10 3.91
C SER A 78 -15.00 6.02 4.32
N PRO A 79 -15.20 5.79 5.63
CA PRO A 79 -16.20 4.81 6.11
C PRO A 79 -17.60 5.17 5.63
N GLU A 80 -18.31 4.20 5.05
CA GLU A 80 -19.73 4.32 4.67
C GLU A 80 -20.68 3.92 5.80
N GLN A 81 -20.19 3.23 6.82
CA GLN A 81 -21.00 2.72 7.94
C GLN A 81 -20.50 3.22 9.29
N THR A 82 -21.37 3.12 10.28
CA THR A 82 -21.08 3.48 11.68
C THR A 82 -20.29 2.38 12.42
N GLY A 83 -20.07 1.21 11.80
CA GLY A 83 -19.21 0.15 12.32
C GLY A 83 -17.77 0.22 11.80
N TYR A 84 -16.96 -0.77 12.20
CA TYR A 84 -15.60 -0.92 11.68
C TYR A 84 -15.64 -1.19 10.17
N SER A 85 -15.12 -0.24 9.40
CA SER A 85 -14.95 -0.39 7.95
C SER A 85 -13.56 -0.92 7.67
N HIS A 86 -13.44 -1.79 6.68
CA HIS A 86 -12.15 -2.35 6.28
C HIS A 86 -11.98 -2.35 4.77
N LEU A 87 -10.76 -2.10 4.35
CA LEU A 87 -10.29 -2.30 2.99
C LEU A 87 -9.27 -3.43 2.99
N VAL A 88 -9.41 -4.34 2.05
CA VAL A 88 -8.44 -5.42 1.82
C VAL A 88 -7.83 -5.22 0.44
N LEU A 89 -6.50 -5.22 0.37
CA LEU A 89 -5.74 -5.13 -0.87
C LEU A 89 -4.91 -6.41 -1.01
N TYR A 90 -4.96 -7.03 -2.17
CA TYR A 90 -4.09 -8.16 -2.49
C TYR A 90 -3.06 -7.72 -3.54
N LEU A 91 -1.84 -8.22 -3.41
CA LEU A 91 -0.72 -7.83 -4.26
C LEU A 91 0.00 -9.04 -4.84
N ASP A 92 0.26 -8.96 -6.14
CA ASP A 92 1.21 -9.77 -6.91
C ASP A 92 2.47 -8.93 -7.11
N MET A 93 3.62 -9.43 -6.66
CA MET A 93 4.90 -8.74 -6.70
C MET A 93 5.89 -9.43 -7.64
N PRO A 94 6.72 -8.66 -8.38
CA PRO A 94 7.77 -9.24 -9.20
C PRO A 94 8.72 -10.14 -8.39
N ASN A 95 9.04 -11.31 -8.96
CA ASN A 95 9.96 -12.29 -8.38
C ASN A 95 9.52 -12.85 -7.02
N LYS A 96 8.21 -12.86 -6.77
CA LYS A 96 7.60 -13.57 -5.64
C LYS A 96 6.75 -14.72 -6.16
N THR A 97 6.46 -15.66 -5.26
CA THR A 97 5.69 -16.86 -5.59
C THR A 97 4.83 -17.21 -4.39
N GLY A 98 3.67 -16.58 -4.34
CA GLY A 98 2.61 -16.85 -3.38
C GLY A 98 1.62 -17.88 -3.92
N ILE A 99 0.33 -17.65 -3.66
CA ILE A 99 -0.75 -18.57 -4.05
C ILE A 99 -1.15 -18.33 -5.50
N ALA A 100 -1.18 -19.39 -6.31
CA ALA A 100 -1.54 -19.30 -7.72
C ALA A 100 -3.01 -18.91 -7.94
N ALA A 101 -3.27 -18.26 -9.07
CA ALA A 101 -4.62 -18.01 -9.60
C ALA A 101 -5.53 -19.24 -9.49
N GLY A 102 -6.82 -19.02 -9.21
CA GLY A 102 -7.81 -20.09 -9.12
C GLY A 102 -7.72 -20.98 -7.88
N THR A 103 -6.70 -20.77 -7.03
CA THR A 103 -6.60 -21.44 -5.72
C THR A 103 -7.21 -20.56 -4.64
N PRO A 104 -8.11 -21.08 -3.78
CA PRO A 104 -8.63 -20.32 -2.65
C PRO A 104 -7.49 -19.88 -1.72
N LEU A 105 -7.44 -18.60 -1.38
CA LEU A 105 -6.47 -18.09 -0.43
C LEU A 105 -6.68 -18.75 0.93
N PRO A 106 -5.60 -19.19 1.61
CA PRO A 106 -5.72 -19.61 2.99
C PRO A 106 -6.01 -18.39 3.87
N GLY A 107 -6.90 -18.56 4.84
CA GLY A 107 -7.28 -17.45 5.73
C GLY A 107 -6.13 -17.04 6.64
N SER A 108 -6.20 -15.81 7.16
CA SER A 108 -5.29 -15.36 8.21
C SER A 108 -5.55 -16.04 9.55
N SER A 109 -4.54 -16.05 10.43
CA SER A 109 -4.63 -16.60 11.79
C SER A 109 -5.48 -15.76 12.74
N ASN A 110 -5.93 -14.58 12.30
CA ASN A 110 -6.72 -13.68 13.10
C ASN A 110 -8.20 -13.84 12.75
N GLY A 111 -8.95 -14.54 13.61
CA GLY A 111 -10.38 -14.81 13.39
C GLY A 111 -11.30 -13.57 13.37
N GLY A 112 -10.80 -12.41 13.81
CA GLY A 112 -11.51 -11.13 13.70
C GLY A 112 -11.22 -10.38 12.40
N SER A 113 -10.37 -10.94 11.54
CA SER A 113 -9.87 -10.25 10.35
C SER A 113 -10.71 -10.53 9.10
N PRO A 114 -10.96 -9.53 8.25
CA PRO A 114 -11.43 -9.78 6.89
C PRO A 114 -10.42 -10.60 6.06
N LEU A 115 -9.13 -10.64 6.43
CA LEU A 115 -8.15 -11.54 5.80
C LEU A 115 -8.34 -13.02 6.21
N GLN A 116 -9.26 -13.35 7.12
CA GLN A 116 -9.66 -14.74 7.34
C GLN A 116 -10.46 -15.30 6.17
N GLN A 117 -11.08 -14.42 5.38
CA GLN A 117 -11.87 -14.82 4.22
C GLN A 117 -10.95 -15.51 3.22
N LYS A 118 -11.50 -16.48 2.49
CA LYS A 118 -10.76 -17.35 1.56
C LYS A 118 -11.18 -17.09 0.11
N PRO A 119 -11.02 -15.86 -0.40
CA PRO A 119 -11.40 -15.58 -1.78
C PRO A 119 -10.53 -16.40 -2.74
N THR A 120 -11.04 -16.62 -3.94
CA THR A 120 -10.24 -17.14 -5.05
C THR A 120 -9.90 -15.98 -5.97
N MET A 121 -8.61 -15.77 -6.21
CA MET A 121 -8.12 -14.63 -6.99
C MET A 121 -7.85 -15.05 -8.44
N ASP A 122 -7.99 -14.10 -9.36
CA ASP A 122 -7.71 -14.25 -10.79
C ASP A 122 -6.34 -13.72 -11.21
N MET A 123 -5.65 -12.97 -10.33
CA MET A 123 -4.26 -12.56 -10.56
C MET A 123 -3.30 -13.76 -10.58
N PRO A 124 -2.20 -13.71 -11.37
CA PRO A 124 -1.29 -14.84 -11.57
C PRO A 124 -0.80 -15.48 -10.27
N THR A 125 -0.34 -14.63 -9.34
CA THR A 125 0.05 -15.02 -7.98
C THR A 125 -0.45 -14.01 -6.96
N THR A 126 -0.88 -14.49 -5.79
CA THR A 126 -1.21 -13.66 -4.64
C THR A 126 -0.11 -13.81 -3.59
N ASP A 127 0.72 -12.77 -3.44
CA ASP A 127 1.87 -12.80 -2.54
C ASP A 127 1.58 -12.19 -1.19
N TYR A 128 0.79 -11.11 -1.17
CA TYR A 128 0.48 -10.39 0.05
C TYR A 128 -0.99 -10.00 0.11
N GLY A 129 -1.57 -10.07 1.31
CA GLY A 129 -2.86 -9.48 1.64
C GLY A 129 -2.67 -8.40 2.68
N PHE A 130 -3.16 -7.20 2.43
CA PHE A 130 -3.10 -6.06 3.34
C PHE A 130 -4.50 -5.72 3.80
N ARG A 131 -4.64 -5.41 5.09
CA ARG A 131 -5.87 -4.89 5.67
C ARG A 131 -5.62 -3.51 6.22
N ILE A 132 -6.56 -2.62 5.92
CA ILE A 132 -6.72 -1.33 6.58
C ILE A 132 -8.09 -1.37 7.26
N THR A 133 -8.13 -1.30 8.59
CA THR A 133 -9.37 -1.18 9.36
C THR A 133 -9.46 0.22 9.94
N MET A 134 -10.56 0.90 9.71
CA MET A 134 -10.85 2.23 10.24
C MET A 134 -11.85 2.12 11.38
N SER A 135 -11.60 2.82 12.48
CA SER A 135 -12.55 2.90 13.59
C SER A 135 -13.89 3.53 13.17
N PRO A 136 -14.99 3.23 13.88
CA PRO A 136 -16.24 3.94 13.77
C PRO A 136 -16.08 5.47 13.77
N LEU A 137 -16.97 6.16 13.04
CA LEU A 137 -16.96 7.63 12.92
C LEU A 137 -17.12 8.36 14.25
N ASN A 138 -17.74 7.72 15.24
CA ASN A 138 -17.97 8.25 16.57
C ASN A 138 -16.95 7.77 17.61
N ASP A 139 -15.94 7.01 17.19
CA ASP A 139 -14.84 6.63 18.08
C ASP A 139 -13.91 7.82 18.27
N ALA A 140 -13.84 8.31 19.51
CA ALA A 140 -12.97 9.43 19.89
C ALA A 140 -11.49 9.16 19.62
N ASN A 141 -11.09 7.90 19.42
CA ASN A 141 -9.70 7.55 19.14
C ASN A 141 -9.34 7.64 17.65
N ASN A 142 -10.33 7.64 16.73
CA ASN A 142 -10.18 7.70 15.27
C ASN A 142 -8.96 6.91 14.74
N VAL A 143 -8.85 5.63 15.13
CA VAL A 143 -7.66 4.83 14.89
C VAL A 143 -7.79 4.06 13.59
N MET A 144 -6.73 4.10 12.79
CA MET A 144 -6.53 3.17 11.69
C MET A 144 -5.62 2.03 12.16
N TYR A 145 -6.04 0.78 11.94
CA TYR A 145 -5.24 -0.41 12.17
C TYR A 145 -4.79 -1.00 10.84
N LEU A 146 -3.50 -1.30 10.71
CA LEU A 146 -2.93 -1.94 9.54
C LEU A 146 -2.39 -3.32 9.89
N SER A 147 -2.62 -4.28 9.00
CA SER A 147 -1.98 -5.59 9.06
C SER A 147 -1.74 -6.16 7.68
N ARG A 148 -0.88 -7.18 7.64
CA ARG A 148 -0.65 -7.96 6.44
C ARG A 148 -0.61 -9.45 6.70
N VAL A 149 -0.82 -10.20 5.64
CA VAL A 149 -0.53 -11.62 5.49
C VAL A 149 0.49 -11.77 4.37
N ASP A 150 1.55 -12.54 4.63
CA ASP A 150 2.59 -12.89 3.64
C ASP A 150 2.34 -14.32 3.15
N TYR A 151 1.73 -14.45 1.97
CA TYR A 151 1.43 -15.73 1.35
C TYR A 151 2.66 -16.42 0.74
N THR A 152 3.81 -15.72 0.67
CA THR A 152 5.09 -16.29 0.25
C THR A 152 5.81 -17.01 1.39
N ALA A 153 5.34 -16.83 2.63
CA ALA A 153 5.87 -17.50 3.80
C ALA A 153 5.40 -18.97 3.89
N THR A 154 6.00 -19.73 4.81
CA THR A 154 5.51 -21.08 5.14
C THR A 154 4.27 -20.96 6.02
N ALA A 155 3.15 -21.54 5.58
CA ALA A 155 1.95 -21.62 6.39
C ALA A 155 2.16 -22.55 7.60
N THR A 156 1.64 -22.17 8.77
CA THR A 156 1.29 -23.11 9.84
C THR A 156 -0.10 -23.66 9.53
N PRO A 157 -0.49 -24.87 9.95
CA PRO A 157 -1.43 -25.74 9.20
C PRO A 157 -2.62 -25.02 8.53
N ASN A 158 -2.49 -24.70 7.23
CA ASN A 158 -3.45 -24.02 6.36
C ASN A 158 -3.91 -22.61 6.78
N VAL A 159 -3.07 -21.90 7.54
CA VAL A 159 -3.33 -20.55 8.03
C VAL A 159 -2.04 -19.74 7.96
N TYR A 160 -2.13 -18.50 7.49
CA TYR A 160 -0.98 -17.59 7.49
C TYR A 160 -1.05 -16.62 8.66
N ALA A 161 0.11 -16.35 9.26
CA ALA A 161 0.21 -15.38 10.34
C ALA A 161 -0.16 -13.98 9.85
N GLU A 162 -1.13 -13.36 10.51
CA GLU A 162 -1.40 -11.93 10.34
C GLU A 162 -0.42 -11.12 11.18
N THR A 163 0.37 -10.26 10.54
CA THR A 163 1.31 -9.38 11.21
C THR A 163 0.74 -7.96 11.28
N GLY A 164 0.57 -7.43 12.50
CA GLY A 164 0.20 -6.04 12.71
C GLY A 164 1.31 -5.10 12.26
N MET A 165 0.96 -4.07 11.50
CA MET A 165 1.90 -3.07 10.95
C MET A 165 1.86 -1.75 11.72
N GLY A 166 1.12 -1.72 12.83
CA GLY A 166 0.93 -0.54 13.67
C GLY A 166 -0.46 0.07 13.51
N SER A 167 -0.66 1.15 14.26
CA SER A 167 -1.87 1.95 14.22
C SER A 167 -1.51 3.43 14.13
N THR A 168 -2.22 4.18 13.30
CA THR A 168 -2.04 5.62 13.18
C THR A 168 -3.33 6.35 13.59
N ARG A 169 -3.16 7.55 14.12
CA ARG A 169 -4.24 8.50 14.42
C ARG A 169 -4.28 9.59 13.36
#